data_AF-U4V2V0-F1
#
_entry.id   AF-U4V2V0-F1
#
_cell.length_a   1.000
_cell.length_b   1.000
_cell.length_c   1.000
_cell.angle_alpha   90.00
_cell.angle_beta   90.00
_cell.angle_gamma   90.00
#
_symmetry.space_group_name_H-M   'P 1'
#
loop_
_entity.id
_entity.type
_entity.pdbx_description
1 polymer ?
#
loop_
_entity_poly.entity_id
_entity_poly.type
_entity_poly.pdbx_seq_one_letter_code
_entity_poly.pdbx_strand_id
1 'polypeptide(L)'
;MEEFKDRPLHFAYAWPVKDPKRSKRKLPPPPFPEAEPWQCSVYYYWWEYLRRHEGYKRTCAQGGRGRYAKLYEDFGNVHDGEFWDWWRAHNWIFAEPPIRQVSRAEAGEQGDDHTLIIKVPLETSLAITTRQFKRLVRPQIIKAARQKLPSRAKYPVVTKPILSALHEHLLVWDAKQRHPNFKDAELADLVGLRINHVVDGETLQSRRSLNLSTAKIEKKIYRRKQLAVQRHLRIAEQYIENVGKGQFPLRDKR
;
A
#
# COMPACT_ATOMS: atom_id res chain seq x y z
N MET A 1 -16.57 15.77 -10.34
CA MET A 1 -15.11 16.01 -10.25
C MET A 1 -14.81 17.31 -9.50
N GLU A 2 -15.72 18.30 -9.50
CA GLU A 2 -15.67 19.52 -8.67
C GLU A 2 -15.40 19.29 -7.17
N GLU A 3 -16.01 18.31 -6.51
CA GLU A 3 -15.96 18.15 -5.03
C GLU A 3 -14.57 17.90 -4.42
N PHE A 4 -13.55 17.58 -5.23
CA PHE A 4 -12.21 17.27 -4.75
C PHE A 4 -11.18 18.37 -4.98
N LYS A 5 -11.47 19.38 -5.82
CA LYS A 5 -10.48 20.41 -6.21
C LYS A 5 -10.21 21.43 -5.10
N ASP A 6 -11.18 21.69 -4.22
CA ASP A 6 -11.12 22.80 -3.26
C ASP A 6 -10.97 22.38 -1.79
N ARG A 7 -10.66 21.12 -1.50
CA ARG A 7 -10.54 20.62 -0.12
C ARG A 7 -9.25 19.85 0.16
N PRO A 8 -8.75 19.89 1.40
CA PRO A 8 -7.67 18.99 1.82
C PRO A 8 -8.08 17.52 1.68
N LEU A 9 -7.31 16.77 0.89
CA LEU A 9 -7.46 15.33 0.77
C LEU A 9 -6.90 14.63 2.00
N HIS A 10 -7.57 13.57 2.44
CA HIS A 10 -7.09 12.67 3.48
C HIS A 10 -7.16 11.23 2.99
N PHE A 11 -6.25 10.42 3.51
CA PHE A 11 -5.92 9.12 2.97
C PHE A 11 -5.73 8.15 4.12
N ALA A 12 -6.17 6.91 3.94
CA ALA A 12 -6.05 5.85 4.95
C ALA A 12 -4.59 5.51 5.28
N TYR A 13 -3.68 5.67 4.31
CA TYR A 13 -2.25 5.39 4.46
C TYR A 13 -1.42 6.65 4.21
N ALA A 14 -0.14 6.60 4.59
CA ALA A 14 0.80 7.68 4.31
C ALA A 14 0.86 7.94 2.80
N TRP A 15 0.45 9.14 2.39
CA TRP A 15 0.58 9.60 1.01
C TRP A 15 2.06 9.79 0.65
N PRO A 16 2.43 9.68 -0.64
CA PRO A 16 3.78 9.99 -1.09
C PRO A 16 4.12 11.47 -0.84
N VAL A 17 5.38 11.74 -0.49
CA VAL A 17 5.89 13.10 -0.23
C VAL A 17 7.11 13.32 -1.12
N LYS A 18 7.24 14.49 -1.76
CA LYS A 18 8.43 14.83 -2.54
C LYS A 18 9.59 15.36 -1.68
N ASP A 19 9.28 16.23 -0.71
CA ASP A 19 10.25 16.76 0.26
C ASP A 19 9.77 16.48 1.70
N PRO A 20 10.42 15.54 2.43
CA PRO A 20 10.06 15.22 3.81
C PRO A 20 10.09 16.41 4.75
N LYS A 21 10.99 17.39 4.52
CA LYS A 21 11.15 18.56 5.39
C LYS A 21 9.92 19.46 5.36
N ARG A 22 9.16 19.42 4.27
CA ARG A 22 7.90 20.16 4.10
C ARG A 22 6.68 19.42 4.65
N SER A 23 6.83 18.18 5.09
CA SER A 23 5.75 17.35 5.63
C SER A 23 5.97 17.05 7.11
N LYS A 24 5.01 17.43 7.96
CA LYS A 24 5.02 17.06 9.39
C LYS A 24 4.68 15.59 9.65
N ARG A 25 4.45 14.78 8.61
CA ARG A 25 4.06 13.36 8.75
C ARG A 25 5.28 12.45 8.85
N LYS A 26 5.20 11.49 9.77
CA LYS A 26 6.14 10.38 9.84
C LYS A 26 5.86 9.39 8.71
N LEU A 27 6.83 9.21 7.82
CA LEU A 27 6.76 8.22 6.75
C LEU A 27 6.93 6.79 7.29
N PRO A 28 6.36 5.78 6.62
CA PRO A 28 6.68 4.38 6.86
C PRO A 28 8.18 4.12 6.70
N PRO A 29 8.71 3.03 7.28
CA PRO A 29 10.08 2.61 7.03
C PRO A 29 10.36 2.47 5.52
N PRO A 30 11.54 2.90 5.04
CA PRO A 30 11.92 2.74 3.65
C PRO A 30 11.81 1.28 3.19
N PRO A 31 11.20 1.03 2.01
CA PRO A 31 11.05 -0.34 1.49
C PRO A 31 12.38 -0.99 1.08
N PHE A 32 13.38 -0.19 0.71
CA PHE A 32 14.73 -0.59 0.34
C PHE A 32 15.72 0.56 0.70
N PRO A 33 17.04 0.28 0.73
CA PRO A 33 18.04 1.32 0.98
C PRO A 33 17.92 2.49 0.00
N GLU A 34 18.05 3.72 0.49
CA GLU A 34 18.01 4.94 -0.35
C GLU A 34 16.69 5.16 -1.10
N ALA A 35 15.60 4.50 -0.68
CA ALA A 35 14.29 4.75 -1.26
C ALA A 35 13.88 6.22 -1.10
N GLU A 36 13.43 6.81 -2.21
CA GLU A 36 12.93 8.16 -2.24
C GLU A 36 11.67 8.30 -1.35
N PRO A 37 11.44 9.48 -0.75
CA PRO A 37 10.32 9.67 0.18
C PRO A 37 8.93 9.36 -0.40
N TRP A 38 8.74 9.54 -1.72
CA TRP A 38 7.50 9.23 -2.41
C TRP A 38 7.33 7.71 -2.67
N GLN A 39 8.43 6.95 -2.67
CA GLN A 39 8.41 5.48 -2.75
C GLN A 39 8.01 4.82 -1.43
N CYS A 40 8.05 5.57 -0.32
CA CYS A 40 7.58 5.16 1.00
C CYS A 40 6.05 5.23 1.15
N SER A 41 5.31 4.92 0.08
CA SER A 41 3.84 4.94 0.06
C SER A 41 3.27 3.74 -0.71
N VAL A 42 2.18 3.17 -0.20
CA VAL A 42 1.46 2.09 -0.91
C VAL A 42 0.90 2.53 -2.25
N TYR A 43 0.56 3.82 -2.40
CA TYR A 43 0.02 4.36 -3.64
C TYR A 43 1.05 4.40 -4.78
N TYR A 44 2.33 4.56 -4.43
CA TYR A 44 3.43 4.37 -5.38
C TYR A 44 3.47 2.94 -5.91
N TYR A 45 3.37 1.96 -5.01
CA TYR A 45 3.31 0.56 -5.42
C TYR A 45 2.06 0.26 -6.24
N TRP A 46 0.89 0.79 -5.90
CA TRP A 46 -0.30 0.60 -6.73
C TRP A 46 -0.04 1.00 -8.19
N TRP A 47 0.56 2.17 -8.40
CA TRP A 47 0.95 2.67 -9.71
C TRP A 47 1.99 1.77 -10.40
N GLU A 48 3.06 1.38 -9.69
CA GLU A 48 4.10 0.50 -10.24
C GLU A 48 3.58 -0.87 -10.66
N TYR A 49 2.71 -1.49 -9.85
CA TYR A 49 2.08 -2.77 -10.17
C TYR A 49 1.17 -2.65 -11.39
N LEU A 50 0.39 -1.57 -11.51
CA LEU A 50 -0.48 -1.35 -12.66
C LEU A 50 0.35 -1.18 -13.95
N ARG A 51 1.55 -0.58 -13.87
CA ARG A 51 2.51 -0.52 -14.98
C ARG A 51 3.04 -1.89 -15.44
N ARG A 52 2.92 -2.95 -14.63
CA ARG A 52 3.28 -4.33 -15.03
C ARG A 52 2.09 -5.12 -15.59
N HIS A 53 0.89 -4.54 -15.56
CA HIS A 53 -0.31 -5.23 -16.01
C HIS A 53 -0.50 -5.08 -17.54
N GLU A 54 -0.13 -6.13 -18.30
CA GLU A 54 -0.12 -6.12 -19.77
C GLU A 54 -1.47 -5.78 -20.40
N GLY A 55 -2.59 -6.21 -19.81
CA GLY A 55 -3.92 -5.85 -20.31
C GLY A 55 -4.23 -4.35 -20.18
N TYR A 56 -3.70 -3.71 -19.13
CA TYR A 56 -3.88 -2.28 -18.88
C TYR A 56 -2.97 -1.47 -19.80
N LYS A 57 -1.73 -1.93 -19.98
CA LYS A 57 -0.79 -1.38 -20.96
C LYS A 57 -1.37 -1.33 -22.37
N ARG A 58 -2.02 -2.41 -22.82
CA ARG A 58 -2.73 -2.43 -24.11
C ARG A 58 -3.88 -1.42 -24.17
N THR A 59 -4.66 -1.29 -23.09
CA THR A 59 -5.74 -0.30 -22.98
C THR A 59 -5.19 1.13 -23.07
N CYS A 60 -4.04 1.40 -22.44
CA CYS A 60 -3.36 2.69 -22.53
C CYS A 60 -2.90 2.99 -23.96
N ALA A 61 -2.28 2.02 -24.65
CA ALA A 61 -1.86 2.16 -26.04
C ALA A 61 -3.02 2.41 -27.02
N GLN A 62 -4.24 1.99 -26.66
CA GLN A 62 -5.46 2.20 -27.43
C GLN A 62 -6.24 3.46 -26.99
N GLY A 63 -5.59 4.37 -26.26
CA GLY A 63 -6.21 5.62 -25.80
C GLY A 63 -7.37 5.40 -24.82
N GLY A 64 -7.29 4.35 -23.99
CA GLY A 64 -8.30 4.03 -22.99
C GLY A 64 -9.39 3.07 -23.46
N ARG A 65 -9.33 2.57 -24.70
CA ARG A 65 -10.32 1.60 -25.20
C ARG A 65 -9.93 0.17 -24.83
N GLY A 66 -10.92 -0.67 -24.55
CA GLY A 66 -10.75 -2.11 -24.29
C GLY A 66 -11.24 -2.57 -22.92
N ARG A 67 -10.79 -3.75 -22.50
CA ARG A 67 -11.28 -4.45 -21.28
C ARG A 67 -11.14 -3.63 -20.00
N TYR A 68 -10.16 -2.73 -19.93
CA TYR A 68 -9.87 -1.93 -18.74
C TYR A 68 -10.26 -0.45 -18.88
N ALA A 69 -11.13 -0.12 -19.83
CA ALA A 69 -11.54 1.27 -20.11
C ALA A 69 -12.07 2.00 -18.85
N LYS A 70 -12.91 1.34 -18.06
CA LYS A 70 -13.44 1.91 -16.81
C LYS A 70 -12.35 2.25 -15.80
N LEU A 71 -11.32 1.41 -15.68
CA LEU A 71 -10.18 1.70 -14.80
C LEU A 71 -9.35 2.85 -15.37
N TYR A 72 -9.21 2.90 -16.70
CA TYR A 72 -8.47 3.96 -17.40
C TYR A 72 -9.12 5.34 -17.25
N GLU A 73 -10.44 5.45 -17.17
CA GLU A 73 -11.13 6.72 -16.87
C GLU A 73 -10.64 7.36 -15.57
N ASP A 74 -10.24 6.54 -14.59
CA ASP A 74 -9.79 6.99 -13.28
C ASP A 74 -8.28 7.09 -13.14
N PHE A 75 -7.53 6.14 -13.72
CA PHE A 75 -6.09 6.05 -13.57
C PHE A 75 -5.33 6.71 -14.73
N GLY A 76 -5.96 6.92 -15.88
CA GLY A 76 -5.31 7.42 -17.08
C GLY A 76 -4.15 6.53 -17.55
N ASN A 77 -3.28 7.08 -18.39
CA ASN A 77 -2.11 6.35 -18.88
C ASN A 77 -0.97 6.37 -17.84
N VAL A 78 -0.88 5.31 -17.01
CA VAL A 78 0.19 5.18 -16.00
C VAL A 78 1.59 4.95 -16.59
N HIS A 79 1.68 4.67 -17.88
CA HIS A 79 2.95 4.48 -18.59
C HIS A 79 3.50 5.79 -19.16
N ASP A 80 2.71 6.86 -19.17
CA ASP A 80 3.10 8.18 -19.65
C ASP A 80 3.53 9.06 -18.46
N GLY A 81 4.77 9.55 -18.49
CA GLY A 81 5.35 10.38 -17.45
C GLY A 81 5.79 9.67 -16.16
N GLU A 82 6.06 10.49 -15.14
CA GLU A 82 6.56 10.08 -13.84
C GLU A 82 5.46 9.92 -12.80
N PHE A 83 5.74 9.14 -11.75
CA PHE A 83 4.80 8.90 -10.66
C PHE A 83 4.26 10.18 -10.02
N TRP A 84 5.11 11.20 -9.82
CA TRP A 84 4.70 12.40 -9.08
C TRP A 84 3.68 13.24 -9.85
N ASP A 85 3.82 13.33 -11.18
CA ASP A 85 2.88 14.05 -12.03
C ASP A 85 1.55 13.30 -12.09
N TRP A 86 1.62 11.98 -12.29
CA TRP A 86 0.45 11.12 -12.19
C TRP A 86 -0.27 11.26 -10.85
N TRP A 87 0.46 11.20 -9.73
CA TRP A 87 -0.10 11.30 -8.39
C TRP A 87 -0.84 12.63 -8.17
N ARG A 88 -0.26 13.77 -8.60
CA ARG A 88 -0.90 15.07 -8.45
C ARG A 88 -2.23 15.17 -9.20
N ALA A 89 -2.32 14.54 -10.37
CA ALA A 89 -3.54 14.53 -11.18
C ALA A 89 -4.61 13.53 -10.67
N HIS A 90 -4.19 12.41 -10.05
CA HIS A 90 -5.10 11.28 -9.79
C HIS A 90 -5.28 10.94 -8.31
N ASN A 91 -4.60 11.59 -7.36
CA ASN A 91 -4.65 11.23 -5.94
C ASN A 91 -6.07 11.19 -5.33
N TRP A 92 -7.03 11.91 -5.88
CA TRP A 92 -8.42 11.95 -5.42
C TRP A 92 -9.09 10.57 -5.45
N ILE A 93 -8.65 9.66 -6.32
CA ILE A 93 -9.19 8.29 -6.41
C ILE A 93 -8.91 7.46 -5.13
N PHE A 94 -7.88 7.83 -4.38
CA PHE A 94 -7.49 7.20 -3.12
C PHE A 94 -7.90 8.00 -1.88
N ALA A 95 -8.48 9.17 -2.07
CA ALA A 95 -8.88 10.04 -0.99
C ALA A 95 -10.18 9.55 -0.34
N GLU A 96 -10.23 9.62 0.97
CA GLU A 96 -11.45 9.40 1.73
C GLU A 96 -12.45 10.56 1.51
N PRO A 97 -13.76 10.28 1.62
CA PRO A 97 -14.79 11.32 1.55
C PRO A 97 -14.58 12.34 2.66
N PRO A 98 -14.98 13.62 2.47
CA PRO A 98 -14.71 14.70 3.43
C PRO A 98 -14.95 14.28 4.89
N ILE A 99 -14.05 14.71 5.78
CA ILE A 99 -14.23 14.49 7.21
C ILE A 99 -15.56 15.14 7.60
N ARG A 100 -16.49 14.33 8.13
CA ARG A 100 -17.77 14.82 8.66
C ARG A 100 -17.49 15.91 9.68
N GLN A 101 -18.04 17.09 9.43
CA GLN A 101 -17.93 18.22 10.35
C GLN A 101 -18.99 18.08 11.44
N VAL A 102 -18.74 18.70 12.59
CA VAL A 102 -19.78 18.89 13.60
C VAL A 102 -20.82 19.83 13.01
N SER A 103 -22.07 19.39 13.00
CA SER A 103 -23.23 20.16 12.51
C SER A 103 -24.31 20.23 13.59
N ARG A 104 -25.26 21.14 13.40
CA ARG A 104 -26.50 21.14 14.18
C ARG A 104 -27.34 19.94 13.72
N ALA A 105 -27.89 19.20 14.66
CA ALA A 105 -28.82 18.12 14.35
C ALA A 105 -30.17 18.70 13.90
N GLU A 106 -30.82 18.06 12.95
CA GLU A 106 -32.17 18.41 12.51
C GLU A 106 -33.24 17.89 13.48
N ALA A 107 -34.44 18.47 13.42
CA ALA A 107 -35.54 18.05 14.28
C ALA A 107 -35.94 16.60 13.96
N GLY A 108 -35.88 15.72 14.96
CA GLY A 108 -36.19 14.29 14.81
C GLY A 108 -35.02 13.45 14.30
N GLU A 109 -33.85 14.04 14.03
CA GLU A 109 -32.64 13.27 13.70
C GLU A 109 -32.26 12.34 14.87
N GLN A 110 -31.88 11.11 14.53
CA GLN A 110 -31.43 10.11 15.49
C GLN A 110 -29.94 9.86 15.31
N GLY A 111 -29.23 9.69 16.43
CA GLY A 111 -27.84 9.24 16.39
C GLY A 111 -27.73 7.81 15.87
N ASP A 112 -26.55 7.45 15.41
CA ASP A 112 -26.18 6.10 14.98
C ASP A 112 -24.86 5.66 15.63
N ASP A 113 -24.34 4.50 15.23
CA ASP A 113 -23.07 3.96 15.74
C ASP A 113 -21.86 4.90 15.53
N HIS A 114 -21.99 5.90 14.66
CA HIS A 114 -20.92 6.81 14.24
C HIS A 114 -21.28 8.29 14.42
N THR A 115 -22.44 8.61 14.99
CA THR A 115 -23.00 9.95 15.11
C THR A 115 -23.66 10.10 16.48
N LEU A 116 -23.10 10.95 17.32
CA LEU A 116 -23.66 11.27 18.63
C LEU A 116 -24.38 12.61 18.59
N ILE A 117 -25.67 12.61 18.95
CA ILE A 117 -26.43 13.84 19.20
C ILE A 117 -26.28 14.21 20.67
N ILE A 118 -25.86 15.44 20.95
CA ILE A 118 -25.60 15.94 22.31
C ILE A 118 -26.41 17.20 22.61
N LYS A 119 -26.79 17.38 23.87
CA LYS A 119 -27.37 18.62 24.39
C LYS A 119 -26.25 19.55 24.88
N VAL A 120 -26.20 20.78 24.38
CA VAL A 120 -25.16 21.77 24.73
C VAL A 120 -25.82 22.98 25.41
N PRO A 121 -25.60 23.20 26.72
CA PRO A 121 -26.07 24.40 27.42
C PRO A 121 -25.36 25.65 26.91
N LEU A 122 -26.13 26.68 26.54
CA LEU A 122 -25.62 27.91 25.93
C LEU A 122 -25.21 28.98 26.94
N GLU A 123 -25.59 28.80 28.21
CA GLU A 123 -25.27 29.68 29.33
C GLU A 123 -23.84 29.51 29.86
N THR A 124 -23.12 28.47 29.42
CA THR A 124 -21.77 28.17 29.89
C THR A 124 -20.69 28.82 29.01
N SER A 125 -19.54 29.16 29.60
CA SER A 125 -18.42 29.69 28.83
C SER A 125 -17.85 28.63 27.87
N LEU A 126 -17.37 29.06 26.69
CA LEU A 126 -16.83 28.17 25.66
C LEU A 126 -15.72 27.24 26.18
N ALA A 127 -14.90 27.72 27.12
CA ALA A 127 -13.85 26.90 27.74
C ALA A 127 -14.43 25.74 28.56
N ILE A 128 -15.49 26.00 29.34
CA ILE A 128 -16.20 24.98 30.13
C ILE A 128 -16.90 24.01 29.18
N THR A 129 -17.64 24.52 28.19
CA THR A 129 -18.34 23.72 27.18
C THR A 129 -17.37 22.79 26.43
N THR A 130 -16.20 23.30 26.03
CA THR A 130 -15.17 22.51 25.34
C THR A 130 -14.63 21.38 26.23
N ARG A 131 -14.43 21.64 27.53
CA ARG A 131 -13.98 20.62 28.48
C ARG A 131 -15.05 19.54 28.69
N GLN A 132 -16.31 19.95 28.84
CA GLN A 132 -17.44 19.03 28.96
C GLN A 132 -17.61 18.17 27.69
N PHE A 133 -17.55 18.80 26.51
CA PHE A 133 -17.57 18.14 25.22
C PHE A 133 -16.46 17.09 25.10
N LYS A 134 -15.21 17.47 25.37
CA LYS A 134 -14.07 16.53 25.33
C LYS A 134 -14.26 15.34 26.26
N ARG A 135 -14.77 15.57 27.48
CA ARG A 135 -15.02 14.50 28.47
C ARG A 135 -16.08 13.52 27.99
N LEU A 136 -17.16 13.99 27.37
CA LEU A 136 -18.26 13.17 26.89
C LEU A 136 -17.94 12.44 25.58
N VAL A 137 -17.36 13.15 24.61
CA VAL A 137 -17.20 12.69 23.23
C VAL A 137 -15.95 11.83 23.04
N ARG A 138 -14.85 12.11 23.76
CA ARG A 138 -13.58 11.39 23.57
C ARG A 138 -13.69 9.87 23.78
N PRO A 139 -14.38 9.34 24.81
CA PRO A 139 -14.58 7.90 24.97
C PRO A 139 -15.38 7.29 23.80
N GLN A 140 -16.38 7.99 23.29
CA GLN A 140 -17.20 7.53 22.16
C GLN A 140 -16.39 7.50 20.86
N ILE A 141 -15.56 8.52 20.59
CA ILE A 141 -14.62 8.50 19.45
C ILE A 141 -13.66 7.31 19.56
N ILE A 142 -13.11 7.03 20.75
CA ILE A 142 -12.22 5.88 20.95
C ILE A 142 -12.98 4.56 20.70
N LYS A 143 -14.23 4.46 21.14
CA LYS A 143 -15.09 3.29 20.90
C LYS A 143 -15.38 3.10 19.40
N ALA A 144 -15.79 4.15 18.69
CA ALA A 144 -16.02 4.12 17.25
C ALA A 144 -14.74 3.81 16.45
N ALA A 145 -13.59 4.38 16.84
CA ALA A 145 -12.31 4.08 16.20
C ALA A 145 -11.90 2.60 16.32
N ARG A 146 -12.28 1.92 17.41
CA ARG A 146 -12.04 0.48 17.60
C ARG A 146 -12.88 -0.39 16.67
N GLN A 147 -14.03 0.09 16.19
CA GLN A 147 -14.91 -0.66 15.32
C GLN A 147 -14.41 -0.76 13.87
N LYS A 148 -13.28 -0.13 13.51
CA LYS A 148 -12.69 -0.08 12.15
C LYS A 148 -13.72 0.23 11.07
N LEU A 149 -13.93 1.52 10.83
CA LEU A 149 -14.69 1.96 9.66
C LEU A 149 -14.00 1.48 8.37
N PRO A 150 -14.73 0.87 7.42
CA PRO A 150 -14.18 0.56 6.13
C PRO A 150 -13.83 1.87 5.39
N SER A 151 -12.72 1.84 4.64
CA SER A 151 -12.35 2.93 3.74
C SER A 151 -13.48 3.15 2.73
N ARG A 152 -13.79 4.42 2.47
CA ARG A 152 -14.80 4.86 1.49
C ARG A 152 -14.15 5.54 0.29
N ALA A 153 -12.82 5.47 0.15
CA ALA A 153 -12.13 5.89 -1.05
C ALA A 153 -12.63 5.09 -2.27
N LYS A 154 -12.54 5.68 -3.47
CA LYS A 154 -12.95 5.01 -4.71
C LYS A 154 -12.11 3.74 -4.96
N TYR A 155 -10.82 3.81 -4.65
CA TYR A 155 -9.90 2.67 -4.67
C TYR A 155 -9.26 2.49 -3.29
N PRO A 156 -9.95 1.80 -2.37
CA PRO A 156 -9.45 1.60 -1.02
C PRO A 156 -8.28 0.60 -1.01
N VAL A 157 -7.31 0.84 -0.13
CA VAL A 157 -6.21 -0.11 0.11
C VAL A 157 -6.77 -1.32 0.87
N VAL A 158 -6.83 -2.46 0.19
CA VAL A 158 -7.63 -3.63 0.61
C VAL A 158 -7.10 -4.30 1.88
N THR A 159 -5.78 -4.46 1.98
CA THR A 159 -5.13 -5.05 3.14
C THR A 159 -3.95 -4.19 3.60
N LYS A 160 -3.54 -4.36 4.86
CA LYS A 160 -2.40 -3.61 5.41
C LYS A 160 -1.14 -3.87 4.58
N PRO A 161 -0.59 -2.85 3.90
CA PRO A 161 0.57 -3.01 3.04
C PRO A 161 1.85 -3.20 3.85
N ILE A 162 2.74 -4.04 3.34
CA ILE A 162 4.11 -4.18 3.82
C ILE A 162 5.02 -3.75 2.67
N LEU A 163 5.50 -2.50 2.70
CA LEU A 163 6.14 -1.87 1.55
C LEU A 163 7.40 -2.61 1.08
N SER A 164 8.22 -3.11 2.00
CA SER A 164 9.40 -3.92 1.66
C SER A 164 9.03 -5.20 0.92
N ALA A 165 7.95 -5.88 1.33
CA ALA A 165 7.47 -7.04 0.61
C ALA A 165 6.92 -6.67 -0.78
N LEU A 166 6.14 -5.60 -0.89
CA LEU A 166 5.64 -5.11 -2.18
C LEU A 166 6.78 -4.82 -3.16
N HIS A 167 7.87 -4.21 -2.66
CA HIS A 167 9.09 -3.96 -3.42
C HIS A 167 9.79 -5.25 -3.84
N GLU A 168 10.09 -6.16 -2.90
CA GLU A 168 10.79 -7.41 -3.19
C GLU A 168 10.01 -8.28 -4.21
N HIS A 169 8.67 -8.29 -4.14
CA HIS A 169 7.83 -8.97 -5.14
C HIS A 169 8.01 -8.38 -6.55
N LEU A 170 7.97 -7.04 -6.70
CA LEU A 170 8.20 -6.40 -8.00
C LEU A 170 9.64 -6.60 -8.49
N LEU A 171 10.62 -6.49 -7.60
CA LEU A 171 12.03 -6.66 -7.93
C LEU A 171 12.28 -8.05 -8.55
N VAL A 172 11.75 -9.10 -7.93
CA VAL A 172 11.85 -10.48 -8.43
C VAL A 172 11.07 -10.64 -9.74
N TRP A 173 9.87 -10.07 -9.84
CA TRP A 173 9.07 -10.10 -11.07
C TRP A 173 9.82 -9.48 -12.25
N ASP A 174 10.28 -8.23 -12.11
CA ASP A 174 10.98 -7.49 -13.15
C ASP A 174 12.31 -8.19 -13.53
N ALA A 175 13.02 -8.77 -12.56
CA ALA A 175 14.21 -9.55 -12.83
C ALA A 175 13.91 -10.82 -13.64
N LYS A 176 12.79 -11.53 -13.35
CA LYS A 176 12.38 -12.70 -14.13
C LYS A 176 11.97 -12.32 -15.55
N GLN A 177 11.32 -11.17 -15.76
CA GLN A 177 11.01 -10.67 -17.09
C GLN A 177 12.27 -10.36 -17.90
N ARG A 178 13.30 -9.78 -17.28
CA ARG A 178 14.60 -9.49 -17.92
C ARG A 178 15.45 -10.74 -18.16
N HIS A 179 15.32 -11.74 -17.30
CA HIS A 179 16.14 -12.96 -17.32
C HIS A 179 15.25 -14.22 -17.28
N PRO A 180 14.46 -14.49 -18.33
CA PRO A 180 13.46 -15.57 -18.33
C PRO A 180 14.10 -16.95 -18.13
N ASN A 181 15.32 -17.15 -18.62
CA ASN A 181 16.04 -18.43 -18.59
C ASN A 181 16.87 -18.65 -17.31
N PHE A 182 16.99 -17.65 -16.42
CA PHE A 182 17.72 -17.82 -15.16
C PHE A 182 16.99 -18.83 -14.25
N LYS A 183 17.77 -19.66 -13.55
CA LYS A 183 17.22 -20.52 -12.50
C LYS A 183 16.79 -19.66 -11.33
N ASP A 184 15.72 -20.06 -10.65
CA ASP A 184 15.17 -19.30 -9.52
C ASP A 184 16.20 -19.02 -8.42
N ALA A 185 17.14 -19.94 -8.18
CA ALA A 185 18.18 -19.73 -7.18
C ALA A 185 19.20 -18.66 -7.60
N GLU A 186 19.59 -18.64 -8.88
CA GLU A 186 20.49 -17.64 -9.46
C GLU A 186 19.80 -16.27 -9.48
N LEU A 187 18.49 -16.25 -9.78
CA LEU A 187 17.69 -15.04 -9.72
C LEU A 187 17.62 -14.46 -8.31
N ALA A 188 17.48 -15.32 -7.29
CA ALA A 188 17.48 -14.90 -5.89
C ALA A 188 18.79 -14.20 -5.49
N ASP A 189 19.92 -14.71 -5.99
CA ASP A 189 21.24 -14.10 -5.78
C ASP A 189 21.38 -12.78 -6.54
N LEU A 190 20.94 -12.75 -7.81
CA LEU A 190 20.98 -11.55 -8.66
C LEU A 190 20.25 -10.36 -8.01
N VAL A 191 19.09 -10.59 -7.42
CA VAL A 191 18.30 -9.51 -6.77
C VAL A 191 18.62 -9.32 -5.29
N GLY A 192 19.56 -10.09 -4.73
CA GLY A 192 19.97 -9.98 -3.33
C GLY A 192 18.88 -10.35 -2.33
N LEU A 193 18.05 -11.38 -2.60
CA LEU A 193 17.01 -11.81 -1.66
C LEU A 193 17.62 -12.28 -0.33
N ARG A 194 17.02 -11.85 0.77
CA ARG A 194 17.41 -12.27 2.12
C ARG A 194 16.95 -13.70 2.39
N ILE A 195 17.89 -14.63 2.35
CA ILE A 195 17.65 -16.05 2.63
C ILE A 195 18.29 -16.44 3.97
N ASN A 196 17.61 -17.29 4.73
CA ASN A 196 18.22 -17.89 5.91
C ASN A 196 19.25 -18.94 5.47
N HIS A 197 20.53 -18.69 5.80
CA HIS A 197 21.65 -19.58 5.47
C HIS A 197 21.95 -20.60 6.57
N VAL A 198 21.27 -20.53 7.71
CA VAL A 198 21.42 -21.49 8.82
C VAL A 198 20.61 -22.75 8.52
N VAL A 199 21.29 -23.89 8.53
CA VAL A 199 20.71 -25.22 8.28
C VAL A 199 21.08 -26.12 9.44
N ASP A 200 20.08 -26.56 10.19
CA ASP A 200 20.23 -27.50 11.32
C ASP A 200 21.26 -27.00 12.37
N GLY A 201 21.32 -25.68 12.59
CA GLY A 201 22.24 -25.02 13.52
C GLY A 201 23.60 -24.60 12.90
N GLU A 202 23.88 -25.00 11.66
CA GLU A 202 25.17 -24.78 11.00
C GLU A 202 25.07 -23.83 9.81
N THR A 203 26.18 -23.23 9.42
CA THR A 203 26.31 -22.41 8.20
C THR A 203 27.37 -23.01 7.26
N LEU A 204 27.42 -22.51 6.02
CA LEU A 204 28.49 -22.86 5.10
C LEU A 204 29.88 -22.50 5.65
N GLN A 205 29.99 -21.35 6.32
CA GLN A 205 31.24 -20.90 6.92
C GLN A 205 31.66 -21.85 8.06
N SER A 206 30.76 -22.20 8.97
CA SER A 206 31.08 -23.06 10.11
C SER A 206 31.48 -24.49 9.68
N ARG A 207 30.91 -25.01 8.58
CA ARG A 207 31.33 -26.31 8.05
C ARG A 207 32.68 -26.26 7.32
N ARG A 208 32.93 -25.20 6.56
CA ARG A 208 34.23 -25.00 5.90
C ARG A 208 35.36 -24.89 6.91
N SER A 209 35.17 -24.17 8.02
CA SER A 209 36.19 -24.07 9.08
C SER A 209 36.48 -25.41 9.77
N LEU A 210 35.53 -26.35 9.74
CA LEU A 210 35.70 -27.70 10.30
C LEU A 210 36.12 -28.74 9.25
N ASN A 211 36.41 -28.34 8.01
CA ASN A 211 36.69 -29.24 6.87
C ASN A 211 35.61 -30.32 6.67
N LEU A 212 34.34 -29.99 6.98
CA LEU A 212 33.20 -30.88 6.81
C LEU A 212 32.49 -30.62 5.47
N SER A 213 31.83 -31.65 4.94
CA SER A 213 31.06 -31.54 3.68
C SER A 213 29.96 -30.47 3.78
N THR A 214 29.91 -29.57 2.79
CA THR A 214 28.92 -28.49 2.66
C THR A 214 27.71 -28.85 1.81
N ALA A 215 27.75 -29.98 1.08
CA ALA A 215 26.77 -30.33 0.04
C ALA A 215 25.31 -30.33 0.53
N LYS A 216 25.04 -30.83 1.75
CA LYS A 216 23.70 -30.81 2.36
C LYS A 216 23.18 -29.39 2.58
N ILE A 217 24.04 -28.51 3.10
CA ILE A 217 23.70 -27.11 3.40
C ILE A 217 23.47 -26.35 2.10
N GLU A 218 24.36 -26.50 1.12
CA GLU A 218 24.26 -25.86 -0.20
C GLU A 218 22.95 -26.26 -0.89
N LYS A 219 22.61 -27.56 -0.93
CA LYS A 219 21.36 -28.05 -1.51
C LYS A 219 20.12 -27.44 -0.83
N LYS A 220 20.14 -27.31 0.51
CA LYS A 220 19.01 -26.75 1.28
C LYS A 220 18.89 -25.24 1.08
N ILE A 221 20.00 -24.50 1.02
CA ILE A 221 20.01 -23.06 0.70
C ILE A 221 19.51 -22.83 -0.72
N TYR A 222 20.01 -23.61 -1.69
CA TYR A 222 19.56 -23.55 -3.08
C TYR A 222 18.05 -23.75 -3.19
N ARG A 223 17.50 -24.78 -2.52
CA ARG A 223 16.04 -25.02 -2.49
C ARG A 223 15.27 -23.87 -1.84
N ARG A 224 15.79 -23.27 -0.76
CA ARG A 224 15.17 -22.10 -0.12
C ARG A 224 15.13 -20.89 -1.05
N LYS A 225 16.20 -20.61 -1.79
CA LYS A 225 16.26 -19.56 -2.81
C LYS A 225 15.18 -19.78 -3.88
N GLN A 226 15.09 -20.99 -4.43
CA GLN A 226 14.06 -21.34 -5.40
C GLN A 226 12.64 -21.08 -4.87
N LEU A 227 12.33 -21.61 -3.69
CA LEU A 227 11.00 -21.46 -3.09
C LEU A 227 10.67 -20.00 -2.78
N ALA A 228 11.65 -19.20 -2.35
CA ALA A 228 11.47 -17.77 -2.13
C ALA A 228 11.08 -17.06 -3.43
N VAL A 229 11.84 -17.26 -4.50
CA VAL A 229 11.55 -16.65 -5.81
C VAL A 229 10.17 -17.05 -6.34
N GLN A 230 9.85 -18.35 -6.32
CA GLN A 230 8.53 -18.84 -6.76
C GLN A 230 7.38 -18.20 -5.97
N ARG A 231 7.57 -18.00 -4.67
CA ARG A 231 6.62 -17.31 -3.82
C ARG A 231 6.48 -15.84 -4.20
N HIS A 232 7.60 -15.13 -4.41
CA HIS A 232 7.56 -13.73 -4.82
C HIS A 232 6.85 -13.56 -6.17
N LEU A 233 7.14 -14.42 -7.16
CA LEU A 233 6.50 -14.40 -8.47
C LEU A 233 4.99 -14.64 -8.38
N ARG A 234 4.55 -15.68 -7.65
CA ARG A 234 3.12 -15.97 -7.46
C ARG A 234 2.37 -14.82 -6.80
N ILE A 235 2.98 -14.14 -5.84
CA ILE A 235 2.36 -13.00 -5.17
C ILE A 235 2.33 -11.79 -6.10
N ALA A 236 3.43 -11.52 -6.82
CA ALA A 236 3.50 -10.42 -7.77
C ALA A 236 2.44 -10.56 -8.86
N GLU A 237 2.29 -11.75 -9.44
CA GLU A 237 1.26 -12.07 -10.43
C GLU A 237 -0.15 -11.75 -9.91
N GLN A 238 -0.52 -12.26 -8.73
CA GLN A 238 -1.81 -11.96 -8.11
C GLN A 238 -2.04 -10.45 -7.90
N TYR A 239 -1.01 -9.73 -7.44
CA TYR A 239 -1.13 -8.28 -7.27
C TYR A 239 -1.28 -7.55 -8.61
N ILE A 240 -0.51 -7.94 -9.64
CA ILE A 240 -0.59 -7.38 -11.00
C ILE A 240 -1.99 -7.62 -11.58
N GLU A 241 -2.55 -8.82 -11.44
CA GLU A 241 -3.91 -9.12 -11.89
C GLU A 241 -4.97 -8.30 -11.15
N ASN A 242 -4.84 -8.18 -9.82
CA ASN A 242 -5.85 -7.51 -9.00
C ASN A 242 -5.79 -5.97 -9.10
N VAL A 243 -4.63 -5.36 -9.35
CA VAL A 243 -4.61 -3.91 -9.67
C VAL A 243 -5.38 -3.61 -10.94
N GLY A 244 -5.38 -4.51 -11.93
CA GLY A 244 -6.21 -4.40 -13.13
C GLY A 244 -7.72 -4.46 -12.84
N LYS A 245 -8.11 -4.96 -11.66
CA LYS A 245 -9.50 -4.96 -11.16
C LYS A 245 -9.78 -3.82 -10.18
N GLY A 246 -8.82 -2.92 -9.97
CA GLY A 246 -8.95 -1.84 -8.99
C GLY A 246 -8.80 -2.30 -7.53
N GLN A 247 -8.14 -3.43 -7.28
CA GLN A 247 -7.99 -4.01 -5.94
C GLN A 247 -6.51 -4.18 -5.58
N PHE A 248 -6.04 -3.47 -4.56
CA PHE A 248 -4.65 -3.59 -4.13
C PHE A 248 -4.40 -3.18 -2.67
N PRO A 249 -3.44 -3.80 -1.97
CA PRO A 249 -2.85 -5.10 -2.28
C PRO A 249 -3.82 -6.22 -1.90
N LEU A 250 -4.16 -7.07 -2.87
CA LEU A 250 -5.06 -8.22 -2.68
C LEU A 250 -4.45 -9.50 -3.27
N ARG A 251 -4.43 -10.57 -2.48
CA ARG A 251 -4.00 -11.92 -2.86
C ARG A 251 -4.79 -12.95 -2.06
N ASP A 252 -5.04 -14.12 -2.64
CA ASP A 252 -5.84 -15.17 -1.99
C ASP A 252 -4.95 -16.12 -1.18
N LYS A 253 -3.73 -16.40 -1.66
CA LYS A 253 -2.76 -17.28 -0.98
C LYS A 253 -1.35 -16.71 -1.01
N ARG A 254 -0.59 -17.02 0.03
CA ARG A 254 0.80 -16.59 0.24
C ARG A 254 1.85 -17.46 -0.44
#